data_AF-A0A662X2E2-F1
#
_entry.id   AF-A0A662X2E2-F1
#
_cell.length_a   1.000
_cell.length_b   1.000
_cell.length_c   1.000
_cell.angle_alpha   90.00
_cell.angle_beta   90.00
_cell.angle_gamma   90.00
#
_symmetry.space_group_name_H-M   'P 1'
#
loop_
_entity.id
_entity.type
_entity.pdbx_description
1 polymer ?
#
loop_
_entity_poly.entity_id
_entity_poly.type
_entity_poly.pdbx_seq_one_letter_code
_entity_poly.pdbx_strand_id
1 'polypeptide(L)'
;MAAHRNSYSVPQLTSAMSSSLTQPAAPVDLRAEHDEELSAWTRYYLLKDVNSSIEYAQHELERIDFLWGRIRSDRGAVSPAIKADIRVEVRSPFGGTAACGNQYCVLNQILEFHGIAQGQVGRLAALKEFMLTQRHDLMNDEPSNDDVDVYVGIVQRTFQSLGRICQELRNAANVLRLPSRRRFPYCSHVDHTFKPALPSEVIVDFSIHRGELVGGVAFRGQKVEIVEYSRVSVPIPQLEEMLCHLDEQIAWLVHVRDNVKALLDCQDLYGDYYD
;
A
#
# COMPACT_ATOMS: atom_id res chain seq x y z
N MET A 1 -61.47 -18.88 -88.80
CA MET A 1 -60.79 -18.13 -87.73
C MET A 1 -60.25 -19.16 -86.75
N ALA A 2 -59.10 -19.83 -86.93
CA ALA A 2 -57.73 -19.40 -87.18
C ALA A 2 -57.14 -18.51 -86.07
N ALA A 3 -56.08 -19.04 -85.44
CA ALA A 3 -55.15 -18.47 -84.43
C ALA A 3 -55.68 -18.40 -82.98
N HIS A 4 -54.96 -18.79 -81.91
CA HIS A 4 -53.51 -18.82 -81.69
C HIS A 4 -53.05 -20.00 -80.82
N ARG A 5 -52.01 -20.70 -81.30
CA ARG A 5 -51.02 -21.43 -80.49
C ARG A 5 -50.07 -20.41 -79.85
N ASN A 6 -49.67 -20.65 -78.60
CA ASN A 6 -48.33 -20.33 -78.13
C ASN A 6 -47.78 -21.56 -77.39
N SER A 7 -46.66 -22.05 -77.91
CA SER A 7 -45.88 -23.18 -77.46
C SER A 7 -44.60 -22.65 -76.85
N TYR A 8 -44.22 -23.11 -75.66
CA TYR A 8 -42.81 -23.15 -75.28
C TYR A 8 -42.50 -24.44 -74.51
N SER A 9 -41.32 -24.91 -74.83
CA SER A 9 -40.81 -26.27 -74.80
C SER A 9 -40.32 -26.69 -73.42
N VAL A 10 -40.47 -27.97 -73.10
CA VAL A 10 -39.80 -28.64 -71.97
C VAL A 10 -38.43 -29.11 -72.44
N PRO A 11 -37.31 -28.70 -71.81
CA PRO A 11 -36.05 -29.41 -71.93
C PRO A 11 -35.92 -30.43 -70.80
N GLN A 12 -35.57 -31.66 -71.21
CA GLN A 12 -35.17 -32.76 -70.33
C GLN A 12 -34.00 -32.34 -69.42
N LEU A 13 -34.19 -32.45 -68.11
CA LEU A 13 -33.11 -32.37 -67.13
C LEU A 13 -32.37 -33.72 -67.09
N THR A 14 -31.19 -33.73 -67.68
CA THR A 14 -30.18 -34.77 -67.49
C THR A 14 -29.68 -34.75 -66.06
N SER A 15 -29.70 -35.93 -65.44
CA SER A 15 -29.12 -36.26 -64.14
C SER A 15 -27.68 -35.74 -64.01
N ALA A 16 -27.46 -34.75 -63.15
CA ALA A 16 -26.17 -34.45 -62.55
C ALA A 16 -26.36 -34.54 -61.03
N MET A 17 -25.86 -35.63 -60.44
CA MET A 17 -25.70 -35.73 -58.99
C MET A 17 -24.57 -34.78 -58.58
N SER A 18 -24.93 -33.58 -58.10
CA SER A 18 -24.02 -32.74 -57.32
C SER A 18 -24.20 -33.07 -55.85
N SER A 19 -23.28 -33.88 -55.34
CA SER A 19 -23.08 -34.14 -53.93
C SER A 19 -22.87 -32.80 -53.20
N SER A 20 -23.83 -32.41 -52.38
CA SER A 20 -23.66 -31.29 -51.44
C SER A 20 -22.67 -31.75 -50.38
N LEU A 21 -21.41 -31.36 -50.54
CA LEU A 21 -20.42 -31.41 -49.47
C LEU A 21 -20.85 -30.41 -48.40
N THR A 22 -21.51 -30.90 -47.35
CA THR A 22 -21.47 -30.25 -46.03
C THR A 22 -20.00 -30.06 -45.67
N GLN A 23 -19.50 -28.83 -45.77
CA GLN A 23 -18.27 -28.46 -45.08
C GLN A 23 -18.50 -28.72 -43.59
N PRO A 24 -17.69 -29.55 -42.92
CA PRO A 24 -17.68 -29.52 -41.47
C PRO A 24 -17.24 -28.12 -41.05
N ALA A 25 -18.02 -27.46 -40.20
CA ALA A 25 -17.58 -26.25 -39.53
C ALA A 25 -16.20 -26.54 -38.93
N ALA A 26 -15.23 -25.69 -39.23
CA ALA A 26 -13.90 -25.79 -38.62
C ALA A 26 -14.09 -25.89 -37.09
N PRO A 27 -13.32 -26.75 -36.40
CA PRO A 27 -13.37 -26.77 -34.95
C PRO A 27 -13.04 -25.36 -34.46
N VAL A 28 -14.01 -24.70 -33.84
CA VAL A 28 -13.78 -23.44 -33.13
C VAL A 28 -12.75 -23.77 -32.06
N ASP A 29 -11.58 -23.15 -32.16
CA ASP A 29 -10.52 -23.35 -31.19
C ASP A 29 -10.88 -22.57 -29.92
N LEU A 30 -11.70 -23.20 -29.08
CA LEU A 30 -12.16 -22.66 -27.79
C LEU A 30 -10.99 -22.23 -26.88
N ARG A 31 -9.76 -22.67 -27.17
CA ARG A 31 -8.55 -22.27 -26.45
C ARG A 31 -8.05 -20.89 -26.87
N ALA A 32 -8.04 -20.60 -28.16
CA ALA A 32 -7.66 -19.27 -28.66
C ALA A 32 -8.63 -18.19 -28.15
N GLU A 33 -9.93 -18.49 -28.06
CA GLU A 33 -10.94 -17.59 -27.48
C GLU A 33 -10.70 -17.36 -25.97
N HIS A 34 -10.35 -18.40 -25.21
CA HIS A 34 -10.07 -18.30 -23.77
C HIS A 34 -8.78 -17.50 -23.48
N ASP A 35 -7.75 -17.66 -24.31
CA ASP A 35 -6.47 -16.96 -24.15
C ASP A 35 -6.60 -15.46 -24.50
N GLU A 36 -7.42 -15.14 -25.51
CA GLU A 36 -7.77 -13.76 -25.87
C GLU A 36 -8.60 -13.08 -24.77
N GLU A 37 -9.57 -13.79 -24.17
CA GLU A 37 -10.38 -13.29 -23.06
C GLU A 37 -9.53 -13.03 -21.80
N LEU A 38 -8.64 -13.94 -21.44
CA LEU A 38 -7.72 -13.78 -20.31
C LEU A 38 -6.75 -12.61 -20.53
N SER A 39 -6.23 -12.45 -21.74
CA SER A 39 -5.38 -11.31 -22.13
C SER A 39 -6.14 -9.99 -22.03
N ALA A 40 -7.35 -9.91 -22.59
CA ALA A 40 -8.21 -8.73 -22.50
C ALA A 40 -8.56 -8.37 -21.05
N TRP A 41 -8.87 -9.36 -20.22
CA TRP A 41 -9.15 -9.16 -18.80
C TRP A 41 -7.92 -8.66 -18.04
N THR A 42 -6.76 -9.25 -18.30
CA THR A 42 -5.46 -8.85 -17.70
C THR A 42 -5.16 -7.39 -18.01
N ARG A 43 -5.28 -6.99 -19.27
CA ARG A 43 -5.11 -5.59 -19.71
C ARG A 43 -6.04 -4.65 -18.97
N TYR A 44 -7.32 -4.99 -18.92
CA TYR A 44 -8.32 -4.17 -18.24
C TYR A 44 -8.02 -4.04 -16.75
N TYR A 45 -7.70 -5.15 -16.06
CA TYR A 45 -7.38 -5.17 -14.64
C TYR A 45 -6.16 -4.27 -14.33
N LEU A 46 -5.09 -4.39 -15.11
CA LEU A 46 -3.89 -3.57 -14.97
C LEU A 46 -4.16 -2.08 -15.24
N LEU A 47 -4.80 -1.77 -16.37
CA LEU A 47 -4.98 -0.39 -16.81
C LEU A 47 -6.02 0.38 -16.00
N LYS A 48 -7.00 -0.32 -15.44
CA LYS A 48 -8.10 0.30 -14.68
C LYS A 48 -7.97 0.02 -13.20
N ASP A 49 -8.12 -1.23 -12.78
CA ASP A 49 -8.32 -1.56 -11.37
C ASP A 49 -7.04 -1.34 -10.54
N VAL A 50 -5.87 -1.72 -11.08
CA VAL A 50 -4.58 -1.44 -10.44
C VAL A 50 -4.30 0.07 -10.42
N ASN A 51 -4.51 0.78 -11.53
CA ASN A 51 -4.30 2.23 -11.58
C ASN A 51 -5.20 3.00 -10.61
N SER A 52 -6.50 2.70 -10.59
CA SER A 52 -7.43 3.31 -9.65
C SER A 52 -7.07 3.00 -8.19
N SER A 53 -6.57 1.80 -7.93
CA SER A 53 -6.09 1.43 -6.59
C SER A 53 -4.82 2.19 -6.17
N ILE A 54 -3.90 2.42 -7.10
CA ILE A 54 -2.70 3.23 -6.87
C ILE A 54 -3.11 4.67 -6.56
N GLU A 55 -3.99 5.27 -7.35
CA GLU A 55 -4.49 6.64 -7.14
C GLU A 55 -5.19 6.79 -5.80
N TYR A 56 -6.07 5.85 -5.46
CA TYR A 56 -6.76 5.86 -4.19
C TYR A 56 -5.78 5.76 -3.00
N ALA A 57 -4.81 4.84 -3.08
CA ALA A 57 -3.79 4.70 -2.04
C ALA A 57 -2.92 5.97 -1.89
N GLN A 58 -2.60 6.67 -2.98
CA GLN A 58 -1.89 7.94 -2.90
C GLN A 58 -2.69 8.98 -2.13
N HIS A 59 -3.96 9.16 -2.49
CA HIS A 59 -4.84 10.12 -1.82
C HIS A 59 -5.02 9.80 -0.34
N GLU A 60 -5.09 8.51 0.02
CA GLU A 60 -5.22 8.14 1.42
C GLU A 60 -3.93 8.37 2.21
N LEU A 61 -2.74 8.12 1.62
CA LEU A 61 -1.48 8.48 2.26
C LEU A 61 -1.31 10.00 2.42
N GLU A 62 -1.77 10.80 1.45
CA GLU A 62 -1.83 12.26 1.56
C GLU A 62 -2.81 12.71 2.67
N ARG A 63 -3.95 12.02 2.80
CA ARG A 63 -4.90 12.25 3.90
C ARG A 63 -4.29 11.93 5.26
N ILE A 64 -3.53 10.84 5.37
CA ILE A 64 -2.79 10.48 6.59
C ILE A 64 -1.76 11.57 6.92
N ASP A 65 -1.06 12.11 5.93
CA ASP A 65 -0.16 13.27 6.14
C ASP A 65 -0.92 14.54 6.56
N PHE A 66 -2.13 14.75 6.02
CA PHE A 66 -2.97 15.86 6.44
C PHE A 66 -3.47 15.71 7.89
N LEU A 67 -3.91 14.52 8.31
CA LEU A 67 -4.26 14.22 9.70
C LEU A 67 -3.08 14.51 10.62
N TRP A 68 -1.87 14.16 10.19
CA TRP A 68 -0.64 14.54 10.86
C TRP A 68 -0.41 16.07 10.87
N GLY A 69 -0.64 16.76 9.76
CA GLY A 69 -0.62 18.23 9.66
C GLY A 69 -1.58 18.93 10.62
N ARG A 70 -2.74 18.32 10.90
CA ARG A 70 -3.70 18.81 11.91
C ARG A 70 -3.17 18.67 13.32
N ILE A 71 -2.52 17.55 13.67
CA ILE A 71 -1.85 17.38 14.98
C ILE A 71 -0.83 18.52 15.23
N ARG A 72 -0.15 19.00 14.17
CA ARG A 72 0.76 20.16 14.23
C ARG A 72 0.03 21.51 14.36
N SER A 73 -1.04 21.69 13.58
CA SER A 73 -1.76 22.97 13.43
C SER A 73 -2.70 23.31 14.57
N ASP A 74 -3.34 22.31 15.20
CA ASP A 74 -4.30 22.51 16.30
C ASP A 74 -3.66 23.12 17.57
N ARG A 75 -2.32 23.31 17.55
CA ARG A 75 -1.53 23.90 18.65
C ARG A 75 -0.70 25.13 18.24
N GLY A 76 -1.01 25.78 17.12
CA GLY A 76 -0.32 27.01 16.68
C GLY A 76 1.21 26.87 16.66
N ALA A 77 1.72 25.75 16.14
CA ALA A 77 3.14 25.41 16.18
C ALA A 77 3.89 25.89 14.93
N VAL A 78 4.85 26.80 15.11
CA VAL A 78 5.80 27.27 14.08
C VAL A 78 6.97 26.29 13.89
N SER A 79 7.01 25.19 14.65
CA SER A 79 8.12 24.22 14.69
C SER A 79 7.64 22.81 14.34
N PRO A 80 8.46 21.99 13.64
CA PRO A 80 8.14 20.60 13.30
C PRO A 80 8.09 19.66 14.53
N ALA A 81 8.41 20.15 15.72
CA ALA A 81 8.36 19.39 16.96
C ALA A 81 6.92 19.19 17.46
N ILE A 82 6.58 17.95 17.84
CA ILE A 82 5.30 17.63 18.47
C ILE A 82 5.19 18.40 19.78
N LYS A 83 4.18 19.28 19.85
CA LYS A 83 3.83 19.95 21.09
C LYS A 83 2.96 19.03 21.93
N ALA A 84 3.50 17.96 22.51
CA ALA A 84 2.81 17.30 23.62
C ALA A 84 3.00 18.19 24.86
N ASP A 85 1.92 18.62 25.49
CA ASP A 85 2.01 19.31 26.78
C ASP A 85 1.99 18.22 27.85
N ILE A 86 3.17 17.71 28.19
CA ILE A 86 3.30 16.64 29.17
C ILE A 86 3.67 17.29 30.51
N ARG A 87 2.73 17.24 31.45
CA ARG A 87 2.99 17.57 32.85
C ARG A 87 3.38 16.29 33.58
N VAL A 88 4.62 16.23 34.05
CA VAL A 88 5.11 15.12 34.85
C VAL A 88 5.19 15.60 36.29
N GLU A 89 4.29 15.10 37.12
CA GLU A 89 4.36 15.28 38.57
C GLU A 89 5.06 14.07 39.18
N VAL A 90 6.34 14.23 39.50
CA VAL A 90 7.09 13.19 40.18
C VAL A 90 7.04 13.45 41.68
N ARG A 91 6.34 12.58 42.42
CA ARG A 91 6.48 12.52 43.88
C ARG A 91 7.73 11.73 44.20
N SER A 92 8.74 12.40 44.74
CA SER A 92 9.93 11.72 45.23
C SER A 92 9.57 10.83 46.43
N PRO A 93 10.06 9.58 46.50
CA PRO A 93 9.98 8.74 47.70
C PRO A 93 10.65 9.39 48.93
N PHE A 94 11.53 10.37 48.71
CA PHE A 94 12.34 11.03 49.73
C PHE A 94 11.76 12.36 50.23
N GLY A 95 10.51 12.68 49.88
CA GLY A 95 9.85 13.91 50.31
C GLY A 95 10.25 15.10 49.44
N GLY A 96 9.45 15.36 48.41
CA GLY A 96 9.60 16.52 47.53
C GLY A 96 8.76 16.33 46.27
N THR A 97 7.92 17.31 45.95
CA THR A 97 7.19 17.34 44.68
C THR A 97 8.12 17.96 43.64
N ALA A 98 8.68 17.15 42.74
CA ALA A 98 9.31 17.69 41.54
C ALA A 98 8.19 17.95 40.54
N ALA A 99 7.57 19.13 40.64
CA ALA A 99 6.67 19.61 39.61
C ALA A 99 7.52 19.95 38.37
N CYS A 100 7.51 19.09 37.37
CA CYS A 100 8.18 19.36 36.11
C CYS A 100 7.23 20.14 35.20
N GLY A 101 7.65 21.34 34.79
CA GLY A 101 6.88 22.21 33.91
C GLY A 101 6.65 21.61 32.53
N ASN A 102 5.75 22.25 31.78
CA ASN A 102 5.37 21.87 30.42
C ASN A 102 6.61 21.70 29.51
N GLN A 103 6.74 20.53 28.88
CA GLN A 103 7.83 20.28 27.93
C GLN A 103 7.36 19.59 26.64
N TYR A 104 7.89 20.11 25.53
CA TYR A 104 7.78 19.54 24.20
C TYR A 104 8.82 18.43 23.98
N CYS A 105 8.36 17.30 23.45
CA CYS A 105 9.21 16.19 23.03
C CYS A 105 9.00 15.88 21.54
N VAL A 106 10.09 15.72 20.80
CA VAL A 106 10.03 15.17 19.44
C VAL A 106 10.10 13.65 19.53
N LEU A 107 9.04 12.97 19.12
CA LEU A 107 9.02 11.52 19.08
C LEU A 107 9.57 11.07 17.73
N ASN A 108 10.81 10.56 17.74
CA ASN A 108 11.48 10.08 16.52
C ASN A 108 10.65 9.04 15.75
N GLN A 109 9.85 8.23 16.45
CA GLN A 109 8.93 7.27 15.84
C GLN A 109 7.94 7.95 14.88
N ILE A 110 7.48 9.16 15.18
CA ILE A 110 6.56 9.87 14.28
C ILE A 110 7.30 10.41 13.06
N LEU A 111 8.51 10.93 13.23
CA LEU A 111 9.33 11.38 12.10
C LEU A 111 9.67 10.22 11.16
N GLU A 112 10.02 9.07 11.73
CA GLU A 112 10.29 7.84 11.00
C GLU A 112 9.05 7.34 10.26
N PHE A 113 7.89 7.27 10.93
CA PHE A 113 6.61 6.95 10.29
C PHE A 113 6.33 7.84 9.08
N HIS A 114 6.42 9.16 9.27
CA HIS A 114 6.16 10.14 8.21
C HIS A 114 7.16 10.00 7.05
N GLY A 115 8.44 9.80 7.35
CA GLY A 115 9.47 9.58 6.32
C GLY A 115 9.16 8.36 5.45
N ILE A 116 8.71 7.26 6.06
CA ILE A 116 8.33 6.05 5.31
C ILE A 116 7.07 6.29 4.47
N ALA A 117 6.01 6.86 5.07
CA ALA A 117 4.75 7.12 4.38
C ALA A 117 4.94 8.04 3.16
N GLN A 118 5.67 9.15 3.33
CA GLN A 118 6.00 10.08 2.25
C GLN A 118 6.82 9.41 1.15
N GLY A 119 7.77 8.55 1.53
CA GLY A 119 8.52 7.73 0.59
C GLY A 119 7.63 6.81 -0.25
N GLN A 120 6.53 6.31 0.31
CA GLN A 120 5.57 5.46 -0.41
C GLN A 120 4.65 6.24 -1.34
N VAL A 121 4.27 7.48 -0.99
CA VAL A 121 3.55 8.39 -1.92
C VAL A 121 4.35 8.57 -3.22
N GLY A 122 5.65 8.82 -3.11
CA GLY A 122 6.54 8.95 -4.26
C GLY A 122 6.69 7.65 -5.07
N ARG A 123 6.72 6.49 -4.41
CA ARG A 123 6.79 5.18 -5.08
C ARG A 123 5.50 4.83 -5.81
N LEU A 124 4.34 5.15 -5.22
CA LEU A 124 3.05 5.01 -5.89
C LEU A 124 2.97 5.93 -7.13
N ALA A 125 3.53 7.15 -7.04
CA ALA A 125 3.57 8.07 -8.18
C ALA A 125 4.42 7.50 -9.33
N ALA A 126 5.60 6.97 -9.01
CA ALA A 126 6.47 6.31 -9.98
C ALA A 126 5.81 5.06 -10.60
N LEU A 127 5.07 4.28 -9.79
CA LEU A 127 4.33 3.13 -10.30
C LEU A 127 3.19 3.55 -11.23
N LYS A 128 2.45 4.62 -10.89
CA LYS A 128 1.42 5.20 -11.75
C LYS A 128 2.01 5.67 -13.09
N GLU A 129 3.12 6.40 -13.06
CA GLU A 129 3.81 6.87 -14.27
C GLU A 129 4.28 5.69 -15.13
N PHE A 130 4.82 4.64 -14.50
CA PHE A 130 5.15 3.40 -15.18
C PHE A 130 3.93 2.81 -15.89
N MET A 131 2.81 2.60 -15.20
CA MET A 131 1.60 2.04 -15.80
C MET A 131 1.04 2.90 -16.94
N LEU A 132 1.16 4.22 -16.84
CA LEU A 132 0.78 5.14 -17.91
C LEU A 132 1.69 4.99 -19.14
N THR A 133 3.00 4.81 -18.94
CA THR A 133 3.96 4.61 -20.03
C THR A 133 3.69 3.29 -20.76
N GLN A 134 3.37 2.24 -20.01
CA GLN A 134 3.05 0.92 -20.57
C GLN A 134 1.65 0.84 -21.19
N ARG A 135 0.85 1.91 -21.13
CA ARG A 135 -0.51 1.91 -21.70
C ARG A 135 -0.52 1.63 -23.19
N HIS A 136 0.49 2.07 -23.93
CA HIS A 136 0.55 1.80 -25.36
C HIS A 136 0.79 0.31 -25.62
N ASP A 137 1.78 -0.27 -24.93
CA ASP A 137 2.13 -1.69 -25.02
C ASP A 137 0.96 -2.58 -24.58
N LEU A 138 0.21 -2.15 -23.55
CA LEU A 138 -0.98 -2.83 -23.06
C LEU A 138 -2.22 -2.67 -23.95
N MET A 139 -2.21 -1.80 -24.96
CA MET A 139 -3.37 -1.54 -25.83
C MET A 139 -3.14 -1.99 -27.28
N ASN A 140 -1.92 -2.38 -27.64
CA ASN A 140 -1.62 -2.91 -28.97
C ASN A 140 -2.17 -4.35 -29.06
N ASP A 141 -3.02 -4.61 -30.05
CA ASP A 141 -3.73 -5.88 -30.26
C ASP A 141 -2.97 -6.86 -31.18
N GLU A 142 -1.72 -6.55 -31.58
CA GLU A 142 -0.92 -7.48 -32.40
C GLU A 142 -0.16 -8.44 -31.48
N PRO A 143 -0.44 -9.76 -31.49
CA PRO A 143 0.27 -10.73 -30.68
C PRO A 143 1.52 -11.17 -31.44
N SER A 144 2.62 -10.44 -31.31
CA SER A 144 3.94 -11.02 -31.62
C SER A 144 4.43 -11.82 -30.40
N ASN A 145 5.25 -12.84 -30.64
CA ASN A 145 5.82 -13.63 -29.55
C ASN A 145 6.72 -12.79 -28.61
N ASP A 146 7.20 -11.62 -29.08
CA ASP A 146 7.95 -10.65 -28.28
C ASP A 146 7.04 -9.87 -27.28
N ASP A 147 5.72 -9.87 -27.47
CA ASP A 147 4.77 -9.13 -26.63
C ASP A 147 4.48 -9.85 -25.30
N VAL A 148 4.52 -11.19 -25.26
CA VAL A 148 4.23 -11.96 -24.03
C VAL A 148 5.27 -11.69 -22.95
N ASP A 149 6.56 -11.67 -23.29
CA ASP A 149 7.65 -11.35 -22.37
C ASP A 149 7.55 -9.91 -21.84
N VAL A 150 7.13 -8.96 -22.69
CA VAL A 150 6.87 -7.59 -22.29
C VAL A 150 5.71 -7.53 -21.29
N TYR A 151 4.62 -8.25 -21.54
CA TYR A 151 3.47 -8.34 -20.63
C TYR A 151 3.83 -8.94 -19.28
N VAL A 152 4.51 -10.08 -19.28
CA VAL A 152 5.00 -10.74 -18.06
C VAL A 152 5.89 -9.78 -17.28
N GLY A 153 6.79 -9.06 -17.97
CA GLY A 153 7.65 -8.04 -17.38
C GLY A 153 6.87 -6.91 -16.70
N ILE A 154 5.79 -6.42 -17.32
CA ILE A 154 4.91 -5.38 -16.75
C ILE A 154 4.20 -5.88 -15.49
N VAL A 155 3.59 -7.06 -15.56
CA VAL A 155 2.87 -7.66 -14.43
C VAL A 155 3.85 -7.93 -13.28
N GLN A 156 5.03 -8.47 -13.58
CA GLN A 156 6.05 -8.80 -12.59
C GLN A 156 6.59 -7.56 -11.90
N ARG A 157 6.89 -6.50 -12.65
CA ARG A 157 7.34 -5.22 -12.09
C ARG A 157 6.26 -4.56 -11.22
N THR A 158 5.00 -4.66 -11.63
CA THR A 158 3.86 -4.17 -10.86
C THR A 158 3.72 -4.91 -9.54
N PHE A 159 3.75 -6.25 -9.58
CA PHE A 159 3.72 -7.10 -8.40
C PHE A 159 4.85 -6.77 -7.41
N GLN A 160 6.09 -6.68 -7.90
CA GLN A 160 7.26 -6.37 -7.07
C GLN A 160 7.15 -4.98 -6.44
N SER A 161 6.66 -3.98 -7.20
CA SER A 161 6.51 -2.61 -6.71
C SER A 161 5.45 -2.52 -5.62
N LEU A 162 4.27 -3.11 -5.85
CA LEU A 162 3.21 -3.20 -4.84
C LEU A 162 3.68 -3.98 -3.60
N GLY A 163 4.41 -5.08 -3.78
CA GLY A 163 4.98 -5.85 -2.69
C GLY A 163 5.92 -5.03 -1.79
N ARG A 164 6.82 -4.24 -2.40
CA ARG A 164 7.71 -3.34 -1.66
C ARG A 164 6.93 -2.24 -0.94
N ILE A 165 5.97 -1.61 -1.60
CA ILE A 165 5.13 -0.56 -1.00
C ILE A 165 4.38 -1.11 0.22
N CYS A 166 3.71 -2.25 0.08
CA CYS A 166 3.00 -2.89 1.18
C CYS A 166 3.92 -3.22 2.36
N GLN A 167 5.15 -3.69 2.09
CA GLN A 167 6.11 -4.00 3.14
C GLN A 167 6.53 -2.74 3.90
N GLU A 168 6.82 -1.65 3.19
CA GLU A 168 7.22 -0.40 3.83
C GLU A 168 6.06 0.25 4.60
N LEU A 169 4.82 0.20 4.09
CA LEU A 169 3.66 0.68 4.84
C LEU A 169 3.44 -0.12 6.13
N ARG A 170 3.64 -1.44 6.12
CA ARG A 170 3.66 -2.25 7.35
C ARG A 170 4.79 -1.83 8.29
N ASN A 171 5.97 -1.54 7.76
CA ASN A 171 7.09 -1.02 8.56
C ASN A 171 6.71 0.30 9.23
N ALA A 172 6.08 1.22 8.50
CA ALA A 172 5.57 2.48 9.05
C ALA A 172 4.59 2.21 10.21
N ALA A 173 3.60 1.35 10.00
CA ALA A 173 2.65 0.99 11.07
C ALA A 173 3.37 0.39 12.30
N ASN A 174 4.37 -0.46 12.08
CA ASN A 174 5.18 -1.06 13.14
C ASN A 174 5.97 -0.03 13.96
N VAL A 175 6.40 1.08 13.35
CA VAL A 175 7.10 2.16 14.08
C VAL A 175 6.23 2.75 15.19
N LEU A 176 4.92 2.86 14.98
CA LEU A 176 3.97 3.38 15.98
C LEU A 176 3.34 2.28 16.86
N ARG A 177 3.35 1.03 16.41
CA ARG A 177 2.78 -0.11 17.15
C ARG A 177 3.77 -0.76 18.09
N LEU A 178 5.02 -0.91 17.69
CA LEU A 178 6.04 -1.61 18.47
C LEU A 178 6.70 -0.68 19.47
N PRO A 179 7.17 -1.20 20.62
CA PRO A 179 7.95 -0.40 21.56
C PRO A 179 9.19 0.18 20.88
N SER A 180 9.61 1.36 21.33
CA SER A 180 10.84 2.00 20.88
C SER A 180 12.03 1.04 21.02
N ARG A 181 12.87 0.96 19.97
CA ARG A 181 14.10 0.14 19.95
C ARG A 181 15.28 0.80 20.67
N ARG A 182 15.11 2.02 21.19
CA ARG A 182 16.19 2.70 21.91
C ARG A 182 16.62 1.84 23.10
N ARG A 183 17.93 1.75 23.35
CA ARG A 183 18.48 1.01 24.49
C ARG A 183 18.76 1.97 25.66
N PHE A 184 18.44 1.52 26.86
CA PHE A 184 18.82 2.19 28.12
C PHE A 184 20.34 2.08 28.36
N PRO A 185 21.00 3.06 29.02
CA PRO A 185 20.48 4.35 29.48
C PRO A 185 20.33 5.35 28.34
N TYR A 186 19.17 5.99 28.27
CA TYR A 186 18.91 7.03 27.28
C TYR A 186 19.74 8.27 27.61
N CYS A 187 20.31 8.91 26.59
CA CYS A 187 20.95 10.22 26.76
C CYS A 187 19.90 11.23 27.27
N SER A 188 19.87 11.44 28.58
CA SER A 188 19.03 12.42 29.28
C SER A 188 19.26 13.87 28.83
N HIS A 189 20.22 14.10 27.93
CA HIS A 189 20.72 15.42 27.56
C HIS A 189 20.16 15.94 26.23
N VAL A 190 19.58 15.09 25.36
CA VAL A 190 19.32 15.49 23.97
C VAL A 190 17.84 15.72 23.66
N ASP A 191 16.92 14.98 24.27
CA ASP A 191 15.51 15.00 23.82
C ASP A 191 14.55 15.76 24.75
N HIS A 192 14.91 15.96 26.03
CA HIS A 192 14.02 16.52 27.06
C HIS A 192 14.76 17.47 28.02
N THR A 193 14.92 18.75 27.64
CA THR A 193 15.43 19.80 28.52
C THR A 193 14.38 20.31 29.52
N PHE A 194 14.15 19.60 30.63
CA PHE A 194 13.15 20.00 31.61
C PHE A 194 13.47 21.36 32.23
N LYS A 195 12.43 22.16 32.50
CA LYS A 195 12.54 23.44 33.19
C LYS A 195 11.58 23.46 34.40
N PRO A 196 12.10 23.39 35.64
CA PRO A 196 13.52 23.24 36.01
C PRO A 196 14.11 21.89 35.58
N ALA A 197 15.44 21.80 35.50
CA ALA A 197 16.13 20.56 35.15
C ALA A 197 15.77 19.45 36.15
N LEU A 198 15.58 18.23 35.63
CA LEU A 198 15.34 17.07 36.46
C LEU A 198 16.54 16.76 37.36
N PRO A 199 16.32 16.23 38.57
CA PRO A 199 17.39 15.66 39.39
C PRO A 199 18.13 14.54 38.63
N SER A 200 19.42 14.34 38.92
CA SER A 200 20.26 13.32 38.27
C SER A 200 19.77 11.88 38.44
N GLU A 201 18.95 11.66 39.47
CA GLU A 201 18.37 10.36 39.82
C GLU A 201 17.08 10.09 39.03
N VAL A 202 16.48 11.08 38.38
CA VAL A 202 15.21 10.93 37.67
C VAL A 202 15.46 10.83 36.17
N ILE A 203 15.00 9.73 35.58
CA ILE A 203 15.02 9.49 34.14
C ILE A 203 13.59 9.46 33.65
N VAL A 204 13.28 10.29 32.65
CA VAL A 204 11.98 10.30 31.98
C VAL A 204 12.17 9.88 30.53
N ASP A 205 11.30 9.00 30.04
CA ASP A 205 11.27 8.53 28.67
C ASP A 205 9.87 8.66 28.09
N PHE A 206 9.80 9.07 26.82
CA PHE A 206 8.56 9.16 26.06
C PHE A 206 8.69 8.37 24.77
N SER A 207 7.73 7.48 24.54
CA SER A 207 7.66 6.67 23.33
C SER A 207 6.22 6.49 22.88
N ILE A 208 6.04 5.93 21.69
CA ILE A 208 4.72 5.53 21.18
C ILE A 208 4.66 4.02 21.18
N HIS A 209 3.55 3.48 21.68
CA HIS A 209 3.26 2.06 21.62
C HIS A 209 1.77 1.87 21.35
N ARG A 210 1.44 1.12 20.29
CA ARG A 210 0.05 0.84 19.88
C ARG A 210 -0.79 2.09 19.68
N GLY A 211 -0.21 3.17 19.15
CA GLY A 211 -0.90 4.45 18.97
C GLY A 211 -1.09 5.28 20.25
N GLU A 212 -0.57 4.81 21.38
CA GLU A 212 -0.59 5.53 22.65
C GLU A 212 0.75 6.21 22.91
N LEU A 213 0.71 7.41 23.48
CA LEU A 213 1.88 8.04 24.09
C LEU A 213 2.16 7.35 25.43
N VAL A 214 3.35 6.80 25.58
CA VAL A 214 3.82 6.13 26.77
C VAL A 214 4.89 7.00 27.43
N GLY A 215 4.61 7.44 28.65
CA GLY A 215 5.58 8.08 29.54
C GLY A 215 6.07 7.11 30.60
N GLY A 216 7.38 6.91 30.68
CA GLY A 216 8.04 6.14 31.73
C GLY A 216 8.89 7.04 32.62
N VAL A 217 8.81 6.86 33.93
CA VAL A 217 9.70 7.51 34.91
C VAL A 217 10.46 6.43 35.65
N ALA A 218 11.79 6.53 35.66
CA ALA A 218 12.67 5.63 36.39
C ALA A 218 13.52 6.42 37.38
N PHE A 219 13.68 5.88 38.59
CA PHE A 219 14.62 6.40 39.59
C PHE A 219 15.90 5.58 39.59
N ARG A 220 17.03 6.27 39.46
CA ARG A 220 18.37 5.70 39.45
C ARG A 220 19.00 5.78 40.85
N GLY A 221 19.46 4.65 41.35
CA GLY A 221 20.30 4.57 42.55
C GLY A 221 21.76 4.96 42.28
N GLN A 222 22.56 5.12 43.33
CA GLN A 222 23.98 5.51 43.23
C GLN A 222 24.84 4.54 42.38
N LYS A 223 24.38 3.29 42.17
CA LYS A 223 25.06 2.25 41.37
C LYS A 223 24.47 2.02 39.97
N VAL A 224 23.67 2.93 39.41
CA VAL A 224 23.03 2.77 38.07
C VAL A 224 21.99 1.65 38.03
N GLU A 225 21.46 1.26 39.18
CA GLU A 225 20.30 0.38 39.27
C GLU A 225 19.00 1.20 39.16
N ILE A 226 18.00 0.64 38.48
CA ILE A 226 16.65 1.22 38.46
C ILE A 226 15.97 0.77 39.76
N VAL A 227 15.72 1.71 40.65
CA VAL A 227 15.15 1.46 41.99
C VAL A 227 13.63 1.42 41.93
N GLU A 228 13.04 2.24 41.05
CA GLU A 228 11.59 2.33 40.88
C GLU A 228 11.26 2.74 39.45
N TYR A 229 10.19 2.18 38.89
CA TYR A 229 9.69 2.47 37.55
C TYR A 229 8.17 2.65 37.57
N SER A 230 7.72 3.79 37.05
CA SER A 230 6.30 4.10 36.84
C SER A 230 6.03 4.36 35.37
N ARG A 231 4.87 3.90 34.87
CA ARG A 231 4.47 4.08 33.48
C ARG A 231 3.03 4.59 33.40
N VAL A 232 2.82 5.57 32.53
CA VAL A 232 1.50 6.09 32.15
C VAL A 232 1.37 5.97 30.63
N SER A 233 0.18 5.61 30.15
CA SER A 233 -0.16 5.71 28.73
C SER A 233 -1.37 6.59 28.50
N VAL A 234 -1.34 7.33 27.39
CA VAL A 234 -2.41 8.24 26.97
C VAL A 234 -2.71 7.96 25.50
N PRO A 235 -3.96 7.64 25.13
CA PRO A 235 -4.33 7.42 23.73
C PRO A 235 -4.21 8.73 22.95
N ILE A 236 -3.76 8.64 21.70
CA ILE A 236 -3.79 9.75 20.75
C ILE A 236 -4.79 9.38 19.65
N PRO A 237 -6.05 9.85 19.69
CA PRO A 237 -7.10 9.44 18.75
C PRO A 237 -6.71 9.61 17.29
N GLN A 238 -5.95 10.66 16.96
CA GLN A 238 -5.49 10.90 15.60
C GLN A 238 -4.45 9.86 15.14
N LEU A 239 -3.61 9.33 16.03
CA LEU A 239 -2.70 8.23 15.67
C LEU A 239 -3.47 6.93 15.45
N GLU A 240 -4.52 6.69 16.24
CA GLU A 240 -5.42 5.56 16.03
C GLU A 240 -6.14 5.66 14.68
N GLU A 241 -6.70 6.83 14.35
CA GLU A 241 -7.33 7.12 13.05
C GLU A 241 -6.35 6.90 11.89
N MET A 242 -5.12 7.46 12.00
CA MET A 242 -4.08 7.26 10.99
C MET A 242 -3.70 5.79 10.81
N LEU A 243 -3.59 5.03 11.91
CA LEU A 243 -3.26 3.61 11.87
C LEU A 243 -4.40 2.77 11.29
N CYS A 244 -5.65 3.14 11.55
CA CYS A 244 -6.83 2.50 10.98
C CYS A 244 -6.84 2.66 9.46
N HIS A 245 -6.71 3.90 8.97
CA HIS A 245 -6.63 4.18 7.53
C HIS A 245 -5.45 3.46 6.88
N LEU A 246 -4.27 3.46 7.53
CA LEU A 246 -3.10 2.77 6.99
C LEU A 246 -3.32 1.25 6.88
N ASP A 247 -3.98 0.61 7.83
CA ASP A 247 -4.28 -0.82 7.78
C ASP A 247 -5.24 -1.17 6.65
N GLU A 248 -6.30 -0.37 6.47
CA GLU A 248 -7.23 -0.52 5.36
C GLU A 248 -6.51 -0.42 4.02
N GLN A 249 -5.61 0.56 3.87
CA GLN A 249 -4.81 0.71 2.65
C GLN A 249 -3.84 -0.44 2.43
N ILE A 250 -3.18 -0.93 3.48
CA ILE A 250 -2.30 -2.10 3.38
C ILE A 250 -3.11 -3.32 2.93
N ALA A 251 -4.27 -3.57 3.55
CA ALA A 251 -5.12 -4.71 3.20
C ALA A 251 -5.58 -4.63 1.73
N TRP A 252 -6.01 -3.45 1.29
CA TRP A 252 -6.43 -3.24 -0.09
C TRP A 252 -5.28 -3.44 -1.10
N LEU A 253 -4.13 -2.80 -0.88
CA LEU A 253 -2.98 -2.94 -1.77
C LEU A 253 -2.43 -4.37 -1.81
N VAL A 254 -2.52 -5.11 -0.70
CA VAL A 254 -2.18 -6.54 -0.65
C VAL A 254 -3.14 -7.35 -1.51
N HIS A 255 -4.44 -7.10 -1.43
CA HIS A 255 -5.41 -7.75 -2.28
C HIS A 255 -5.14 -7.51 -3.77
N VAL A 256 -4.87 -6.25 -4.15
CA VAL A 256 -4.51 -5.89 -5.54
C VAL A 256 -3.22 -6.60 -5.97
N ARG A 257 -2.19 -6.57 -5.12
CA ARG A 257 -0.93 -7.28 -5.36
C ARG A 257 -1.16 -8.78 -5.59
N ASP A 258 -2.01 -9.41 -4.78
CA ASP A 258 -2.25 -10.85 -4.86
C ASP A 258 -3.03 -11.22 -6.14
N ASN A 259 -3.92 -10.35 -6.61
CA ASN A 259 -4.56 -10.52 -7.92
C ASN A 259 -3.54 -10.35 -9.07
N VAL A 260 -2.62 -9.38 -8.97
CA VAL A 260 -1.50 -9.25 -9.93
C VAL A 260 -0.58 -10.48 -9.89
N LYS A 261 -0.38 -11.09 -8.71
CA LYS A 261 0.35 -12.36 -8.60
C LYS A 261 -0.40 -13.50 -9.29
N ALA A 262 -1.72 -13.60 -9.10
CA ALA A 262 -2.52 -14.62 -9.77
C ALA A 262 -2.42 -14.51 -11.30
N LEU A 263 -2.30 -13.30 -11.84
CA LEU A 263 -2.04 -13.09 -13.26
C LEU A 263 -0.70 -13.69 -13.72
N LEU A 264 0.36 -13.54 -12.92
CA LEU A 264 1.66 -14.18 -13.21
C LEU A 264 1.56 -15.70 -13.12
N ASP A 265 0.93 -16.21 -12.06
CA ASP A 265 0.80 -17.65 -11.85
C ASP A 265 -0.03 -18.30 -12.98
N CYS A 266 -1.00 -17.57 -13.55
CA CYS A 266 -1.70 -17.99 -14.76
C CYS A 266 -0.79 -18.05 -15.98
N GLN A 267 0.16 -17.11 -16.15
CA GLN A 267 1.09 -17.08 -17.30
C GLN A 267 2.18 -18.15 -17.21
N ASP A 268 2.71 -18.43 -16.01
CA ASP A 268 3.72 -19.47 -15.79
C ASP A 268 3.19 -20.88 -16.15
N LEU A 269 1.90 -21.13 -15.94
CA LEU A 269 1.25 -22.39 -16.34
C LEU A 269 1.18 -22.59 -17.86
N TYR A 270 1.28 -21.53 -18.66
CA TYR A 270 1.35 -21.62 -20.12
C TYR A 270 2.78 -21.87 -20.61
N GLY A 271 3.81 -21.32 -19.94
CA GLY A 271 5.21 -21.53 -20.33
C GLY A 271 5.66 -22.98 -20.27
N ASP A 272 5.28 -23.70 -19.21
CA ASP A 272 5.63 -25.13 -19.01
C ASP A 272 4.89 -26.09 -19.97
N TYR A 273 3.88 -25.62 -20.72
CA TYR A 273 3.09 -26.45 -21.63
C TYR A 273 3.61 -26.42 -23.09
N TYR A 274 4.52 -25.50 -23.40
CA TYR A 274 5.08 -25.30 -24.74
C TYR A 274 6.58 -25.63 -24.85
N ASP A 275 7.23 -26.01 -23.74
CA ASP A 275 8.55 -26.67 -23.70
C ASP A 275 8.43 -28.21 -23.67
#